data_AF-S2QUX7-F1
#
_entry.id   AF-S2QUX7-F1
#
_cell.length_a   1.000
_cell.length_b   1.000
_cell.length_c   1.000
_cell.angle_alpha   90.00
_cell.angle_beta   90.00
_cell.angle_gamma   90.00
#
_symmetry.space_group_name_H-M   'P 1'
#
loop_
_entity.id
_entity.type
_entity.pdbx_description
1 polymer ?
#
loop_
_entity_poly.entity_id
_entity_poly.type
_entity_poly.pdbx_seq_one_letter_code
_entity_poly.pdbx_strand_id
1 'polypeptide(L)'
;FADANHVASSWFSYNGRGACPRCKGKGVTITNMAFMDPVVQTCEQCHGRRYNDQALSYTYHDKNISDVLRMPITKAQNFFADVPAIAAPLRNMARVGLDYLTLGQPLTTLSGGEKQRLKLAVELNRTGTLYLLDEPTAGLHLQDVKKLIQLFDELVADGNSLIIVEHNLEVISQ
;
A
#
# COMPACT_ATOMS: atom_id res chain seq x y z
N PHE A 1 8.25 -15.64 -4.99
CA PHE A 1 9.30 -15.84 -3.98
C PHE A 1 9.42 -17.30 -3.54
N ALA A 2 8.45 -17.85 -2.80
CA ALA A 2 8.46 -19.24 -2.35
C ALA A 2 8.66 -20.23 -3.50
N ASP A 3 7.80 -20.15 -4.51
CA ASP A 3 7.87 -21.03 -5.68
C ASP A 3 9.18 -20.87 -6.44
N ALA A 4 9.62 -19.62 -6.67
CA ALA A 4 10.85 -19.29 -7.37
C ALA A 4 12.14 -19.79 -6.67
N ASN A 5 12.10 -19.98 -5.35
CA ASN A 5 13.25 -20.44 -4.56
C ASN A 5 13.08 -21.88 -4.03
N HIS A 6 11.96 -22.53 -4.33
CA HIS A 6 11.61 -23.87 -3.82
C HIS A 6 11.68 -23.99 -2.28
N VAL A 7 11.23 -22.96 -1.57
CA VAL A 7 11.19 -22.94 -0.10
C VAL A 7 9.81 -22.59 0.44
N ALA A 8 9.55 -22.93 1.71
CA ALA A 8 8.29 -22.63 2.37
C ALA A 8 7.98 -21.11 2.39
N SER A 9 6.72 -20.75 2.13
CA SER A 9 6.25 -19.35 2.17
C SER A 9 6.46 -18.65 3.51
N SER A 10 6.57 -19.42 4.60
CA SER A 10 6.87 -18.90 5.95
C SER A 10 8.21 -18.17 6.06
N TRP A 11 9.15 -18.39 5.13
CA TRP A 11 10.38 -17.61 5.01
C TRP A 11 10.15 -16.17 4.53
N PHE A 12 9.04 -15.89 3.88
CA PHE A 12 8.70 -14.54 3.37
C PHE A 12 7.61 -13.85 4.20
N SER A 13 7.28 -14.41 5.36
CA SER A 13 6.38 -13.79 6.32
C SER A 13 7.18 -13.13 7.43
N TYR A 14 7.01 -11.81 7.61
CA TYR A 14 7.61 -11.10 8.74
C TYR A 14 7.02 -11.52 10.10
N ASN A 15 5.91 -12.28 10.12
CA ASN A 15 5.36 -12.90 11.33
C ASN A 15 5.73 -14.40 11.45
N GLY A 16 6.56 -14.91 10.53
CA GLY A 16 6.89 -16.33 10.42
C GLY A 16 8.38 -16.61 10.57
N ARG A 17 8.84 -17.66 9.90
CA ARG A 17 10.22 -18.18 9.98
C ARG A 17 11.26 -17.18 9.48
N GLY A 18 10.89 -16.32 8.53
CA GLY A 18 11.76 -15.29 7.99
C GLY A 18 11.95 -14.06 8.87
N ALA A 19 11.20 -13.94 9.97
CA ALA A 19 11.23 -12.75 10.80
C ALA A 19 12.63 -12.48 11.37
N CYS A 20 13.01 -11.20 11.45
CA CYS A 20 14.20 -10.79 12.20
C CYS A 20 14.05 -11.21 13.67
N PRO A 21 15.00 -11.95 14.25
CA PRO A 21 14.86 -12.52 15.59
C PRO A 21 14.83 -11.44 16.69
N ARG A 22 15.53 -10.31 16.51
CA ARG A 22 15.57 -9.22 17.51
C ARG A 22 14.28 -8.42 17.59
N CYS A 23 13.76 -7.94 16.45
CA CYS A 23 12.53 -7.14 16.44
C CYS A 23 11.25 -7.96 16.18
N LYS A 24 11.37 -9.28 16.04
CA LYS A 24 10.26 -10.19 15.72
C LYS A 24 9.45 -9.72 14.51
N GLY A 25 10.16 -9.26 13.46
CA GLY A 25 9.54 -8.79 12.22
C GLY A 25 8.92 -7.38 12.24
N LYS A 26 8.97 -6.66 13.37
CA LYS A 26 8.46 -5.27 13.44
C LYS A 26 9.31 -4.29 12.64
N GLY A 27 10.60 -4.57 12.47
CA GLY A 27 11.57 -3.64 11.86
C GLY A 27 12.03 -2.52 12.80
N VAL A 28 11.37 -2.36 13.95
CA VAL A 28 11.64 -1.37 14.98
C VAL A 28 11.69 -2.01 16.36
N THR A 29 12.39 -1.37 17.28
CA THR A 29 12.34 -1.63 18.72
C THR A 29 11.55 -0.51 19.38
N ILE A 30 10.63 -0.90 20.26
CA ILE A 30 9.72 0.03 20.94
C ILE A 30 10.05 -0.02 22.43
N THR A 31 10.46 1.11 22.98
CA THR A 31 10.76 1.26 24.41
C THR A 31 9.62 2.04 25.04
N ASN A 32 8.82 1.34 25.85
CA ASN A 32 7.72 1.97 26.59
C ASN A 32 8.31 2.84 27.70
N MET A 33 7.80 4.07 27.79
CA MET A 33 8.10 4.99 28.88
C MET A 33 6.91 5.03 29.84
N ALA A 34 7.13 5.26 31.12
CA ALA A 34 6.08 5.16 32.14
C ALA A 34 4.94 6.18 31.97
N PHE A 35 5.27 7.40 31.52
CA PHE A 35 4.33 8.53 31.43
C PHE A 35 4.43 9.29 30.10
N MET A 36 5.19 8.78 29.15
CA MET A 36 5.46 9.45 27.87
C MET A 36 5.18 8.50 26.72
N ASP A 37 5.04 9.06 25.53
CA ASP A 37 4.92 8.28 24.30
C ASP A 37 6.13 7.35 24.14
N PRO A 38 5.89 6.12 23.65
CA PRO A 38 6.95 5.14 23.50
C PRO A 38 7.98 5.61 22.47
N VAL A 39 9.25 5.41 22.79
CA VAL A 39 10.34 5.71 21.86
C VAL A 39 10.46 4.57 20.86
N VAL A 40 10.28 4.88 19.58
CA VAL A 40 10.40 3.92 18.47
C VAL A 40 11.72 4.13 17.76
N GLN A 41 12.57 3.11 17.73
CA GLN A 41 13.87 3.15 17.06
C GLN A 41 13.93 2.08 15.98
N THR A 42 14.63 2.36 14.88
CA THR A 42 14.91 1.35 13.84
C THR A 42 15.71 0.21 14.46
N CYS A 43 15.30 -1.04 14.18
CA CYS A 43 15.99 -2.20 14.70
C CYS A 43 17.43 -2.23 14.18
N GLU A 44 18.40 -2.27 15.08
CA GLU A 44 19.82 -2.28 14.72
C GLU A 44 20.29 -3.57 14.04
N GLN A 45 19.58 -4.70 14.20
CA GLN A 45 19.98 -5.95 13.55
C GLN A 45 19.56 -5.99 12.08
N CYS A 46 18.30 -5.69 11.78
CA CYS A 46 17.80 -5.76 10.40
C CYS A 46 17.73 -4.40 9.70
N HIS A 47 18.07 -3.30 10.38
CA HIS A 47 17.99 -1.93 9.86
C HIS A 47 16.64 -1.62 9.17
N GLY A 48 15.55 -2.03 9.83
CA GLY A 48 14.19 -1.85 9.32
C GLY A 48 13.79 -2.80 8.19
N ARG A 49 14.61 -3.78 7.81
CA ARG A 49 14.27 -4.76 6.76
C ARG A 49 13.26 -5.81 7.21
N ARG A 50 13.05 -5.98 8.52
CA ARG A 50 12.07 -6.91 9.14
C ARG A 50 12.38 -8.41 9.00
N TYR A 51 13.28 -8.80 8.10
CA TYR A 51 13.65 -10.20 7.87
C TYR A 51 15.05 -10.55 8.41
N ASN A 52 15.31 -11.84 8.58
CA ASN A 52 16.65 -12.38 8.85
C ASN A 52 17.45 -12.59 7.55
N ASP A 53 18.76 -12.80 7.68
CA ASP A 53 19.68 -12.85 6.52
C ASP A 53 19.35 -13.99 5.55
N GLN A 54 18.88 -15.14 6.05
CA GLN A 54 18.50 -16.27 5.21
C GLN A 54 17.24 -15.96 4.38
N ALA A 55 16.24 -15.28 4.95
CA ALA A 55 15.08 -14.83 4.17
C ALA A 55 15.48 -13.77 3.11
N LEU A 56 16.49 -12.94 3.42
CA LEU A 56 17.01 -11.93 2.50
C LEU A 56 17.94 -12.48 1.41
N SER A 57 18.45 -13.70 1.55
CA SER A 57 19.29 -14.33 0.52
C SER A 57 18.46 -14.90 -0.64
N TYR A 58 17.17 -15.15 -0.45
CA TYR A 58 16.25 -15.56 -1.50
C TYR A 58 15.80 -14.37 -2.34
N THR A 59 15.88 -14.51 -3.66
CA THR A 59 15.57 -13.43 -4.60
C THR A 59 14.48 -13.82 -5.59
N TYR A 60 13.83 -12.82 -6.16
CA TYR A 60 12.95 -12.90 -7.31
C TYR A 60 13.32 -11.73 -8.22
N HIS A 61 13.61 -11.96 -9.49
CA HIS A 61 14.12 -10.94 -10.42
C HIS A 61 15.23 -10.05 -9.79
N ASP A 62 16.23 -10.71 -9.17
CA ASP A 62 17.38 -10.07 -8.49
C ASP A 62 17.03 -9.14 -7.32
N LYS A 63 15.84 -9.30 -6.71
CA LYS A 63 15.39 -8.53 -5.55
C LYS A 63 14.93 -9.45 -4.44
N ASN A 64 15.35 -9.19 -3.22
CA ASN A 64 14.81 -9.90 -2.06
C ASN A 64 13.46 -9.30 -1.64
N ILE A 65 12.78 -9.97 -0.69
CA ILE A 65 11.46 -9.54 -0.23
C ILE A 65 11.46 -8.14 0.41
N SER A 66 12.54 -7.76 1.11
CA SER A 66 12.66 -6.42 1.70
C SER A 66 12.85 -5.34 0.63
N ASP A 67 13.56 -5.64 -0.45
CA ASP A 67 13.75 -4.70 -1.56
C ASP A 67 12.41 -4.41 -2.24
N VAL A 68 11.62 -5.47 -2.50
CA VAL A 68 10.27 -5.35 -3.07
C VAL A 68 9.36 -4.53 -2.16
N LEU A 69 9.35 -4.80 -0.85
CA LEU A 69 8.54 -4.03 0.09
C LEU A 69 8.92 -2.54 0.18
N ARG A 70 10.14 -2.16 -0.23
CA ARG A 70 10.57 -0.76 -0.29
C ARG A 70 10.30 -0.12 -1.66
N MET A 71 9.81 -0.86 -2.64
CA MET A 71 9.50 -0.30 -3.95
C MET A 71 8.24 0.57 -3.88
N PRO A 72 8.26 1.74 -4.55
CA PRO A 72 7.03 2.46 -4.88
C PRO A 72 6.09 1.59 -5.71
N ILE A 73 4.79 1.82 -5.58
CA ILE A 73 3.76 1.06 -6.31
C ILE A 73 3.96 1.17 -7.83
N THR A 74 4.32 2.34 -8.36
CA THR A 74 4.70 2.51 -9.78
C THR A 74 5.74 1.50 -10.25
N LYS A 75 6.80 1.32 -9.46
CA LYS A 75 7.88 0.38 -9.78
C LYS A 75 7.45 -1.07 -9.59
N ALA A 76 6.68 -1.35 -8.54
CA ALA A 76 6.17 -2.67 -8.25
C ALA A 76 5.21 -3.19 -9.34
N GLN A 77 4.42 -2.32 -9.95
CA GLN A 77 3.55 -2.68 -11.09
C GLN A 77 4.36 -3.26 -12.24
N ASN A 78 5.44 -2.59 -12.63
CA ASN A 78 6.31 -3.05 -13.71
C ASN A 78 7.07 -4.32 -13.31
N PHE A 79 7.49 -4.42 -12.05
CA PHE A 79 8.22 -5.57 -11.52
C PHE A 79 7.38 -6.85 -11.47
N PHE A 80 6.06 -6.73 -11.28
CA PHE A 80 5.11 -7.86 -11.24
C PHE A 80 4.18 -7.90 -12.46
N ALA A 81 4.58 -7.31 -13.59
CA ALA A 81 3.75 -7.25 -14.80
C ALA A 81 3.42 -8.66 -15.35
N ASP A 82 4.28 -9.64 -15.08
CA ASP A 82 4.14 -11.06 -15.39
C ASP A 82 3.19 -11.82 -14.44
N VAL A 83 2.75 -11.21 -13.34
CA VAL A 83 1.86 -11.82 -12.33
C VAL A 83 0.57 -11.01 -12.21
N PRO A 84 -0.47 -11.30 -13.01
CA PRO A 84 -1.71 -10.52 -13.07
C PRO A 84 -2.41 -10.35 -11.71
N ALA A 85 -2.35 -11.37 -10.86
CA ALA A 85 -2.95 -11.35 -9.52
C ALA A 85 -2.33 -10.28 -8.59
N ILE A 86 -1.09 -9.88 -8.84
CA ILE A 86 -0.40 -8.82 -8.10
C ILE A 86 -0.50 -7.50 -8.87
N ALA A 87 -0.31 -7.52 -10.18
CA ALA A 87 -0.35 -6.31 -11.01
C ALA A 87 -1.71 -5.59 -10.96
N ALA A 88 -2.84 -6.32 -10.92
CA ALA A 88 -4.17 -5.72 -10.93
C ALA A 88 -4.47 -4.86 -9.68
N PRO A 89 -4.29 -5.35 -8.43
CA PRO A 89 -4.40 -4.50 -7.24
C PRO A 89 -3.46 -3.29 -7.24
N LEU A 90 -2.22 -3.47 -7.72
CA LEU A 90 -1.27 -2.36 -7.81
C LEU A 90 -1.75 -1.29 -8.80
N ARG A 91 -2.31 -1.68 -9.94
CA ARG A 91 -2.92 -0.74 -10.91
C ARG A 91 -4.05 0.06 -10.29
N ASN A 92 -4.90 -0.58 -9.49
CA ASN A 92 -5.97 0.11 -8.77
C ASN A 92 -5.43 1.15 -7.79
N MET A 93 -4.35 0.84 -7.06
CA MET A 93 -3.70 1.82 -6.18
C MET A 93 -3.14 3.01 -6.94
N ALA A 94 -2.61 2.83 -8.16
CA ALA A 94 -2.20 3.97 -8.98
C ALA A 94 -3.38 4.79 -9.54
N ARG A 95 -4.49 4.15 -9.90
CA ARG A 95 -5.70 4.85 -10.37
C ARG A 95 -6.25 5.82 -9.33
N VAL A 96 -6.17 5.48 -8.04
CA VAL A 96 -6.55 6.38 -6.94
C VAL A 96 -5.44 7.36 -6.53
N GLY A 97 -4.32 7.43 -7.28
CA GLY A 97 -3.22 8.36 -7.02
C GLY A 97 -2.37 8.02 -5.79
N LEU A 98 -2.18 6.73 -5.49
CA LEU A 98 -1.30 6.23 -4.41
C LEU A 98 -0.01 5.59 -4.95
N ASP A 99 0.35 5.87 -6.19
CA ASP A 99 1.44 5.24 -6.93
C ASP A 99 2.84 5.53 -6.34
N TYR A 100 2.98 6.61 -5.58
CA TYR A 100 4.19 6.99 -4.85
C TYR A 100 4.41 6.21 -3.55
N LEU A 101 3.37 5.62 -2.95
CA LEU A 101 3.52 4.88 -1.70
C LEU A 101 4.35 3.61 -1.93
N THR A 102 5.06 3.18 -0.89
CA THR A 102 5.82 1.91 -0.94
C THR A 102 4.98 0.75 -0.43
N LEU A 103 5.19 -0.45 -0.98
CA LEU A 103 4.40 -1.64 -0.63
C LEU A 103 4.42 -2.00 0.87
N GLY A 104 5.54 -1.74 1.54
CA GLY A 104 5.76 -2.04 2.94
C GLY A 104 5.47 -0.88 3.89
N GLN A 105 4.95 0.24 3.40
CA GLN A 105 4.67 1.42 4.22
C GLN A 105 3.65 1.10 5.32
N PRO A 106 3.95 1.39 6.60
CA PRO A 106 3.00 1.14 7.68
C PRO A 106 1.74 2.00 7.53
N LEU A 107 0.56 1.38 7.68
CA LEU A 107 -0.74 2.08 7.61
C LEU A 107 -0.87 3.22 8.63
N THR A 108 -0.17 3.16 9.76
CA THR A 108 -0.15 4.21 10.77
C THR A 108 0.49 5.51 10.27
N THR A 109 1.33 5.43 9.24
CA THR A 109 1.98 6.61 8.62
C THR A 109 1.15 7.26 7.53
N LEU A 110 0.06 6.61 7.09
CA LEU A 110 -0.80 7.15 6.04
C LEU A 110 -1.73 8.24 6.59
N SER A 111 -1.91 9.29 5.78
CA SER A 111 -2.88 10.35 6.01
C SER A 111 -4.32 9.81 5.94
N GLY A 112 -5.29 10.60 6.41
CA GLY A 112 -6.71 10.25 6.32
C GLY A 112 -7.15 9.99 4.87
N GLY A 113 -6.82 10.93 3.97
CA GLY A 113 -7.13 10.81 2.54
C GLY A 113 -6.40 9.66 1.84
N GLU A 114 -5.17 9.33 2.24
CA GLU A 114 -4.48 8.14 1.73
C GLU A 114 -5.18 6.84 2.14
N LYS A 115 -5.62 6.73 3.40
CA LYS A 115 -6.37 5.56 3.87
C LYS A 115 -7.72 5.43 3.16
N GLN A 116 -8.40 6.53 2.91
CA GLN A 116 -9.67 6.56 2.16
C GLN A 116 -9.47 6.09 0.72
N ARG A 117 -8.47 6.63 0.02
CA ARG A 117 -8.13 6.21 -1.35
C ARG A 117 -7.67 4.76 -1.41
N LEU A 118 -6.96 4.27 -0.40
CA LEU A 118 -6.58 2.86 -0.30
C LEU A 118 -7.81 1.95 -0.19
N LYS A 119 -8.83 2.34 0.58
CA LYS A 119 -10.11 1.62 0.63
C LYS A 119 -10.81 1.65 -0.72
N LEU A 120 -10.85 2.80 -1.39
CA LEU A 120 -11.44 2.92 -2.73
C LEU A 120 -10.75 1.98 -3.73
N ALA A 121 -9.42 1.90 -3.72
CA ALA A 121 -8.65 1.02 -4.61
C ALA A 121 -9.03 -0.47 -4.50
N VAL A 122 -9.39 -0.93 -3.29
CA VAL A 122 -9.84 -2.31 -3.03
C VAL A 122 -11.20 -2.58 -3.67
N GLU A 123 -12.04 -1.56 -3.78
CA GLU A 123 -13.42 -1.66 -4.22
C GLU A 123 -13.62 -1.33 -5.71
N LEU A 124 -12.58 -0.86 -6.43
CA LEU A 124 -12.68 -0.35 -7.81
C LEU A 124 -13.20 -1.32 -8.88
N ASN A 125 -13.19 -2.63 -8.64
CA ASN A 125 -13.57 -3.63 -9.65
C ASN A 125 -14.99 -4.20 -9.42
N ARG A 126 -15.85 -3.49 -8.68
CA ARG A 126 -17.25 -3.89 -8.46
C ARG A 126 -18.19 -3.11 -9.37
N THR A 127 -19.32 -3.73 -9.68
CA THR A 127 -20.40 -3.14 -10.50
C THR A 127 -21.71 -3.15 -9.71
N GLY A 128 -22.62 -2.21 -9.97
CA GLY A 128 -23.89 -2.12 -9.25
C GLY A 128 -23.74 -1.78 -7.77
N THR A 129 -22.63 -1.14 -7.39
CA THR A 129 -22.33 -0.75 -6.00
C THR A 129 -22.66 0.72 -5.78
N LEU A 130 -23.20 1.05 -4.61
CA LEU A 130 -23.36 2.43 -4.14
C LEU A 130 -22.15 2.82 -3.28
N TYR A 131 -21.40 3.83 -3.73
CA TYR A 131 -20.29 4.42 -2.99
C TYR A 131 -20.74 5.72 -2.32
N LEU A 132 -20.53 5.81 -1.01
CA LEU A 132 -20.68 7.06 -0.25
C LEU A 132 -19.28 7.57 0.12
N LEU A 133 -18.89 8.72 -0.42
CA LEU A 133 -17.56 9.31 -0.24
C LEU A 133 -17.70 10.66 0.46
N ASP A 134 -17.00 10.81 1.58
CA ASP A 134 -16.94 12.04 2.36
C ASP A 134 -15.60 12.74 2.13
N GLU A 135 -15.63 13.95 1.58
CA GLU A 135 -14.48 14.78 1.19
C GLU A 135 -13.32 14.01 0.51
N PRO A 136 -13.57 13.23 -0.56
CA PRO A 136 -12.54 12.40 -1.17
C PRO A 136 -11.38 13.20 -1.80
N THR A 137 -11.53 14.52 -2.02
CA THR A 137 -10.47 15.38 -2.55
C THR A 137 -9.67 16.15 -1.48
N ALA A 138 -9.99 15.96 -0.19
CA ALA A 138 -9.33 16.65 0.90
C ALA A 138 -7.80 16.45 0.88
N GLY A 139 -7.06 17.56 0.86
CA GLY A 139 -5.60 17.57 0.89
C GLY A 139 -4.92 17.13 -0.42
N LEU A 140 -5.67 16.98 -1.52
CA LEU A 140 -5.10 16.66 -2.83
C LEU A 140 -4.69 17.92 -3.60
N HIS A 141 -3.61 17.77 -4.38
CA HIS A 141 -3.23 18.77 -5.37
C HIS A 141 -4.22 18.77 -6.54
N LEU A 142 -4.45 19.91 -7.19
CA LEU A 142 -5.42 20.06 -8.30
C LEU A 142 -5.27 19.02 -9.41
N GLN A 143 -4.05 18.59 -9.71
CA GLN A 143 -3.81 17.54 -10.71
C GLN A 143 -4.34 16.16 -10.28
N ASP A 144 -4.28 15.84 -8.99
CA ASP A 144 -4.77 14.56 -8.46
C ASP A 144 -6.28 14.60 -8.25
N VAL A 145 -6.86 15.78 -7.98
CA VAL A 145 -8.31 16.00 -8.02
C VAL A 145 -8.88 15.60 -9.38
N LYS A 146 -8.26 16.06 -10.47
CA LYS A 146 -8.71 15.72 -11.85
C LYS A 146 -8.65 14.23 -12.14
N LYS A 147 -7.59 13.55 -11.72
CA LYS A 147 -7.49 12.08 -11.84
C LYS A 147 -8.60 11.38 -11.07
N LEU A 148 -8.93 11.87 -9.89
CA LEU A 148 -9.97 11.29 -9.05
C LEU A 148 -11.38 11.52 -9.62
N ILE A 149 -11.64 12.69 -10.20
CA ILE A 149 -12.88 12.97 -10.93
C ILE A 149 -13.04 12.02 -12.11
N GLN A 150 -12.00 11.85 -12.93
CA GLN A 150 -12.02 10.89 -14.04
C GLN A 150 -12.33 9.46 -13.56
N LEU A 151 -11.76 9.07 -12.42
CA LEU A 151 -12.05 7.76 -11.82
C LEU A 151 -13.52 7.63 -11.37
N PHE A 152 -14.13 8.70 -10.86
CA PHE A 152 -15.55 8.69 -10.50
C PHE A 152 -16.43 8.52 -11.73
N ASP A 153 -16.12 9.23 -12.83
CA ASP A 153 -16.83 9.08 -14.10
C ASP A 153 -16.76 7.65 -14.63
N GLU A 154 -15.57 7.04 -14.57
CA GLU A 154 -15.35 5.64 -14.94
C GLU A 154 -16.19 4.70 -14.08
N LEU A 155 -16.22 4.89 -12.75
CA LEU A 155 -17.01 4.05 -11.85
C LEU A 155 -18.52 4.14 -12.14
N VAL A 156 -19.03 5.34 -12.43
CA VAL A 156 -20.43 5.54 -12.82
C VAL A 156 -20.71 4.85 -14.17
N ALA A 157 -19.81 5.00 -15.15
CA ALA A 157 -19.91 4.36 -16.46
C ALA A 157 -19.91 2.82 -16.36
N ASP A 158 -19.18 2.26 -15.40
CA ASP A 158 -19.17 0.82 -15.07
C ASP A 158 -20.46 0.34 -14.36
N GLY A 159 -21.46 1.23 -14.20
CA GLY A 159 -22.78 0.90 -13.65
C GLY A 159 -22.87 1.03 -12.13
N ASN A 160 -21.98 1.79 -11.50
CA ASN A 160 -22.05 2.11 -10.07
C ASN A 160 -22.79 3.43 -9.83
N SER A 161 -23.16 3.67 -8.57
CA SER A 161 -23.72 4.95 -8.13
C SER A 161 -22.81 5.57 -7.08
N LEU A 162 -22.54 6.87 -7.21
CA LEU A 162 -21.67 7.60 -6.29
C LEU A 162 -22.47 8.73 -5.64
N ILE A 163 -22.38 8.83 -4.31
CA ILE A 163 -22.83 9.98 -3.53
C ILE A 163 -21.58 10.59 -2.91
N ILE A 164 -21.26 11.82 -3.29
CA ILE A 164 -20.04 12.50 -2.87
C ILE A 164 -20.43 13.74 -2.06
N VAL A 165 -19.89 13.84 -0.84
CA VAL A 165 -19.94 15.06 -0.04
C VAL A 165 -18.64 15.82 -0.28
N GLU A 166 -18.74 17.02 -0.84
CA GLU A 166 -17.57 17.83 -1.20
C GLU A 166 -17.81 19.32 -0.95
N HIS A 167 -16.70 20.02 -0.78
CA HIS A 167 -16.64 21.48 -0.75
C HIS A 167 -15.85 22.03 -1.96
N ASN A 168 -15.11 21.17 -2.68
CA ASN A 168 -14.37 21.55 -3.86
C ASN A 168 -15.30 21.84 -5.05
N LEU A 169 -15.33 23.10 -5.50
CA LEU A 169 -16.18 23.55 -6.60
C LEU A 169 -15.89 22.81 -7.91
N GLU A 170 -14.66 22.38 -8.18
CA GLU A 170 -14.35 21.61 -9.42
C GLU A 170 -15.07 20.26 -9.44
N VAL A 171 -15.27 19.63 -8.28
CA VAL A 171 -16.02 18.37 -8.16
C VAL A 171 -17.52 18.63 -8.25
N ILE A 172 -17.99 19.72 -7.66
CA ILE A 172 -19.43 20.08 -7.64
C ILE A 172 -19.91 20.55 -9.01
N SER A 173 -19.04 21.20 -9.80
CA SER A 173 -19.39 21.76 -11.11
C SER A 173 -19.34 20.78 -12.28
N GLN A 174 -19.12 19.48 -12.00
CA GLN A 174 -19.18 18.40 -13.00
C GLN A 174 -20.62 18.11 -13.44
#